data_AF-A0AAN7WGJ9-F1
#
_entry.id   AF-A0AAN7WGJ9-F1
#
_cell.length_a   1.000
_cell.length_b   1.000
_cell.length_c   1.000
_cell.angle_alpha   90.00
_cell.angle_beta   90.00
_cell.angle_gamma   90.00
#
_symmetry.space_group_name_H-M   'P 1'
#
loop_
_entity.id
_entity.type
_entity.pdbx_description
1 polymer ?
#
loop_
_entity_poly.entity_id
_entity_poly.type
_entity_poly.pdbx_seq_one_letter_code
_entity_poly.pdbx_strand_id
1 'polypeptide(L)'
;MQILAEGVGSWDGTTITNPSNPMRRDTQIVRPNGYLVVQIELDNPGVWAFHCHVAWHISEGMNINILEQPAAIANEVELPYVMAQTCRDWAAWTGNNVVPQIDSGL
;
A
#
# COMPACT_ATOMS: atom_id res chain seq x y z
N MET A 1 -7.09 0.85 8.47
CA MET A 1 -6.77 -0.47 9.07
C MET A 1 -7.04 -0.48 10.56
N GLN A 2 -7.40 -1.64 11.10
CA GLN A 2 -7.54 -1.92 12.52
C GLN A 2 -6.25 -2.53 13.07
N ILE A 3 -5.77 -2.08 14.24
CA ILE A 3 -4.52 -2.56 14.85
C ILE A 3 -4.82 -3.66 15.88
N LEU A 4 -4.66 -4.92 15.47
CA LEU A 4 -5.06 -6.08 16.25
C LEU A 4 -4.01 -6.49 17.29
N ALA A 5 -2.73 -6.37 16.96
CA ALA A 5 -1.61 -6.61 17.86
C ALA A 5 -0.34 -5.91 17.36
N GLU A 6 0.56 -5.57 18.27
CA GLU A 6 1.91 -5.09 17.98
C GLU A 6 2.86 -5.50 19.11
N GLY A 7 4.14 -5.68 18.80
CA GLY A 7 5.11 -6.11 19.81
C GLY A 7 6.54 -6.17 19.30
N VAL A 8 7.44 -6.62 20.17
CA VAL A 8 8.83 -6.95 19.84
C VAL A 8 8.95 -8.46 19.58
N GLY A 9 9.97 -8.86 18.83
CA GLY A 9 10.16 -10.24 18.40
C GLY A 9 9.23 -10.65 17.27
N SER A 10 9.22 -11.94 16.98
CA SER A 10 8.33 -12.52 15.96
C SER A 10 6.93 -12.72 16.52
N TRP A 11 5.92 -12.40 15.71
CA TRP A 11 4.54 -12.81 16.00
C TRP A 11 4.41 -14.34 15.94
N ASP A 12 3.61 -14.92 16.83
CA ASP A 12 3.38 -16.37 16.93
C ASP A 12 2.35 -16.91 15.92
N GLY A 13 1.78 -16.04 15.09
CA GLY A 13 0.74 -16.41 14.11
C GLY A 13 -0.68 -16.43 14.65
N THR A 14 -0.90 -16.19 15.95
CA THR A 14 -2.22 -16.38 16.59
C THR A 14 -2.61 -15.31 17.61
N THR A 15 -1.66 -14.64 18.26
CA THR A 15 -1.93 -13.67 19.33
C THR A 15 -2.58 -12.40 18.80
N ILE A 16 -3.79 -12.11 19.27
CA ILE A 16 -4.52 -10.85 19.04
C ILE A 16 -4.74 -10.16 20.40
N THR A 17 -4.15 -8.98 20.62
CA THR A 17 -4.23 -8.27 21.90
C THR A 17 -5.44 -7.34 21.99
N ASN A 18 -5.94 -6.85 20.85
CA ASN A 18 -7.09 -5.94 20.76
C ASN A 18 -8.22 -6.53 19.91
N PRO A 19 -8.94 -7.57 20.38
CA PRO A 19 -9.95 -8.28 19.58
C PRO A 19 -11.30 -7.54 19.46
N SER A 20 -11.52 -6.43 20.18
CA SER A 20 -12.82 -5.77 20.24
C SER A 20 -12.67 -4.25 20.17
N ASN A 21 -13.11 -3.67 19.05
CA ASN A 21 -12.98 -2.25 18.73
C ASN A 21 -11.52 -1.71 18.89
N PRO A 22 -10.54 -2.31 18.19
CA PRO A 22 -9.16 -1.84 18.21
C PRO A 22 -9.03 -0.42 17.67
N MET A 23 -7.89 0.21 17.92
CA MET A 23 -7.51 1.46 17.28
C MET A 23 -7.61 1.32 15.75
N ARG A 24 -8.27 2.27 15.10
CA ARG A 24 -8.42 2.34 13.64
C ARG A 24 -7.73 3.60 13.11
N ARG A 25 -6.78 3.43 12.20
CA ARG A 25 -6.01 4.51 11.56
C ARG A 25 -5.40 4.06 10.22
N ASP A 26 -4.72 4.96 9.52
CA ASP A 26 -4.01 4.68 8.25
C ASP A 26 -2.50 4.38 8.45
N THR A 27 -1.87 4.97 9.46
CA THR A 27 -0.41 4.86 9.69
C THR A 27 -0.12 4.34 11.10
N GLN A 28 0.73 3.34 11.25
CA GLN A 28 1.17 2.83 12.56
C GLN A 28 2.67 2.48 12.53
N ILE A 29 3.34 2.64 13.68
CA ILE A 29 4.76 2.33 13.81
C ILE A 29 4.97 0.82 13.88
N VAL A 30 5.82 0.28 13.02
CA VAL A 30 6.39 -1.06 13.19
C VAL A 30 7.60 -0.94 14.10
N ARG A 31 7.58 -1.63 15.25
CA ARG A 31 8.68 -1.59 16.23
C ARG A 31 9.94 -2.26 15.65
N PRO A 32 11.15 -1.78 15.97
CA PRO A 32 12.39 -2.45 15.58
C PRO A 32 12.39 -3.91 16.03
N ASN A 33 12.75 -4.82 15.12
CA ASN A 33 12.75 -6.26 15.35
C ASN A 33 11.42 -6.79 15.93
N GLY A 34 10.31 -6.16 15.55
CA GLY A 34 8.99 -6.45 16.07
C GLY A 34 7.99 -6.85 14.98
N TYR A 35 6.72 -6.80 15.34
CA TYR A 35 5.61 -7.13 14.45
C TYR A 35 4.47 -6.14 14.59
N LEU A 36 3.63 -6.12 13.56
CA LEU A 36 2.37 -5.40 13.50
C LEU A 36 1.33 -6.31 12.84
N VAL A 37 0.21 -6.56 13.52
CA VAL A 37 -0.94 -7.32 13.00
C VAL A 37 -2.05 -6.34 12.69
N VAL A 38 -2.46 -6.29 11.43
CA VAL A 38 -3.50 -5.39 10.94
C VAL A 38 -4.64 -6.18 10.33
N GLN A 39 -5.85 -5.64 10.50
CA GLN A 39 -7.01 -6.05 9.73
C GLN A 39 -7.44 -4.91 8.82
N ILE A 40 -7.79 -5.28 7.59
CA ILE A 40 -8.43 -4.41 6.61
C ILE A 40 -9.73 -5.07 6.18
N GLU A 41 -10.77 -4.26 6.06
CA GLU A 41 -12.02 -4.64 5.44
C GLU A 41 -11.84 -4.54 3.91
N LEU A 42 -12.23 -5.58 3.17
CA LEU A 42 -12.16 -5.60 1.71
C LEU A 42 -13.47 -5.04 1.12
N ASP A 43 -13.68 -3.74 1.30
CA ASP A 43 -14.91 -3.02 0.93
C ASP A 43 -14.70 -1.94 -0.16
N ASN A 44 -13.51 -1.85 -0.76
CA ASN A 44 -13.12 -0.79 -1.68
C ASN A 44 -12.24 -1.33 -2.85
N PRO A 45 -12.84 -1.73 -3.99
CA PRO A 45 -12.10 -2.26 -5.14
C PRO A 45 -10.98 -1.31 -5.61
N GLY A 46 -9.75 -1.81 -5.69
CA GLY A 46 -8.61 -0.97 -6.06
C GLY A 46 -7.24 -1.62 -5.93
N VAL A 47 -6.22 -0.83 -6.21
CA VAL A 47 -4.81 -1.17 -5.95
C VAL A 47 -4.29 -0.20 -4.90
N TRP A 48 -4.06 -0.70 -3.69
CA TRP A 48 -3.73 0.12 -2.53
C TRP A 48 -2.28 -0.07 -2.09
N ALA A 49 -1.50 1.00 -2.13
CA ALA A 49 -0.12 0.97 -1.63
C ALA A 49 -0.11 0.81 -0.10
N PHE A 50 0.71 -0.11 0.39
CA PHE A 50 0.98 -0.29 1.82
C PHE A 50 2.50 -0.35 2.01
N HIS A 51 3.06 0.67 2.65
CA HIS A 51 4.50 0.90 2.63
C HIS A 51 5.02 1.58 3.90
N CYS A 52 6.34 1.62 4.05
CA CYS A 52 6.97 2.46 5.05
C CYS A 52 6.92 3.94 4.61
N HIS A 53 6.47 4.84 5.48
CA HIS A 53 6.38 6.26 5.14
C HIS A 53 7.71 7.03 5.32
N VAL A 54 8.81 6.33 5.63
CA VAL A 54 10.15 6.91 5.57
C VAL A 54 10.57 6.94 4.10
N ALA A 55 10.77 8.15 3.55
CA ALA A 55 11.06 8.36 2.12
C ALA A 55 12.19 7.47 1.59
N TRP A 56 13.25 7.29 2.38
CA TRP A 56 14.39 6.45 2.01
C TRP A 56 14.01 4.96 1.94
N HIS A 57 13.17 4.47 2.86
CA HIS A 57 12.77 3.06 2.86
C HIS A 57 11.80 2.74 1.72
N ILE A 58 10.86 3.64 1.38
CA ILE A 58 9.98 3.41 0.21
C ILE A 58 10.77 3.48 -1.10
N SER A 59 11.72 4.40 -1.21
CA SER A 59 12.68 4.51 -2.32
C SER A 59 13.50 3.21 -2.47
N GLU A 60 13.96 2.64 -1.35
CA GLU A 60 14.66 1.33 -1.30
C GLU A 60 13.75 0.12 -1.56
N GLY A 61 12.43 0.31 -1.67
CA GLY A 61 11.48 -0.74 -2.06
C GLY A 61 10.67 -1.35 -0.92
N MET A 62 10.60 -0.74 0.27
CA MET A 62 9.76 -1.18 1.38
C MET A 62 8.27 -0.84 1.15
N ASN A 63 7.68 -1.45 0.11
CA ASN A 63 6.30 -1.29 -0.30
C ASN A 63 5.71 -2.63 -0.74
N ILE A 64 4.39 -2.76 -0.61
CA ILE A 64 3.57 -3.72 -1.33
C ILE A 64 2.35 -3.01 -1.89
N ASN A 65 1.69 -3.63 -2.88
CA ASN A 65 0.38 -3.21 -3.37
C ASN A 65 -0.64 -4.31 -3.07
N ILE A 66 -1.76 -3.92 -2.47
CA ILE A 66 -2.89 -4.80 -2.19
C ILE A 66 -3.85 -4.66 -3.37
N LEU A 67 -3.92 -5.70 -4.21
CA LEU A 67 -4.91 -5.79 -5.30
C LEU A 67 -6.23 -6.32 -4.72
N GLU A 68 -7.16 -5.42 -4.48
CA GLU A 68 -8.44 -5.70 -3.87
C GLU A 68 -9.55 -5.81 -4.93
N GLN A 69 -10.31 -6.91 -4.89
CA GLN A 69 -11.49 -7.13 -5.75
C GLN A 69 -11.24 -6.85 -7.25
N PRO A 70 -10.27 -7.52 -7.91
CA PRO A 70 -9.89 -7.22 -9.30
C PRO A 70 -11.05 -7.35 -10.30
N ALA A 71 -12.01 -8.25 -10.05
CA ALA A 71 -13.20 -8.37 -10.87
C ALA A 71 -14.11 -7.13 -10.79
N ALA A 72 -14.27 -6.53 -9.59
CA ALA A 72 -15.04 -5.30 -9.43
C ALA A 72 -14.31 -4.10 -10.07
N ILE A 73 -12.96 -4.05 -9.97
CA ILE A 73 -12.18 -3.03 -10.70
C ILE A 73 -12.47 -3.11 -12.21
N ALA A 74 -12.46 -4.32 -12.78
CA ALA A 74 -12.64 -4.50 -14.21
C ALA A 74 -14.07 -4.21 -14.72
N ASN A 75 -15.08 -4.47 -13.89
CA ASN A 75 -16.48 -4.46 -14.33
C ASN A 75 -17.31 -3.28 -13.80
N GLU A 76 -16.89 -2.66 -12.69
CA GLU A 76 -17.71 -1.71 -11.93
C GLU A 76 -17.04 -0.34 -11.76
N VAL A 77 -15.70 -0.26 -11.82
CA VAL A 77 -14.97 1.00 -11.67
C VAL A 77 -14.88 1.72 -13.02
N GLU A 78 -15.55 2.88 -13.12
CA GLU A 78 -15.38 3.77 -14.27
C GLU A 78 -14.08 4.56 -14.13
N LEU A 79 -13.07 4.20 -14.92
CA LEU A 79 -11.80 4.91 -14.95
C LEU A 79 -11.93 6.22 -15.74
N PRO A 80 -11.62 7.38 -15.12
CA PRO A 80 -11.67 8.66 -15.82
C PRO A 80 -10.75 8.69 -17.04
N TYR A 81 -11.23 9.27 -18.15
CA TYR A 81 -10.44 9.43 -19.39
C TYR A 81 -9.06 10.05 -19.15
N VAL A 82 -8.97 10.98 -18.17
CA VAL A 82 -7.72 11.65 -17.81
C VAL A 82 -6.62 10.67 -17.40
N MET A 83 -6.94 9.50 -16.82
CA MET A 83 -5.93 8.51 -16.45
C MET A 83 -5.20 7.98 -17.68
N ALA A 84 -5.95 7.55 -18.70
CA ALA A 84 -5.37 7.07 -19.95
C ALA A 84 -4.66 8.20 -20.72
N GLN A 85 -5.16 9.44 -20.64
CA GLN A 85 -4.52 10.60 -21.24
C GLN A 85 -3.16 10.91 -20.60
N THR A 86 -3.09 10.96 -19.28
CA THR A 86 -1.84 11.19 -18.54
C THR A 86 -0.80 10.14 -18.86
N CYS A 87 -1.19 8.85 -18.97
CA CYS A 87 -0.27 7.80 -19.39
C CYS A 87 0.29 8.02 -20.80
N ARG A 88 -0.55 8.43 -21.76
CA ARG A 88 -0.11 8.73 -23.14
C ARG A 88 0.85 9.92 -23.18
N ASP A 89 0.52 10.98 -22.47
CA ASP A 89 1.34 12.20 -22.43
C ASP A 89 2.68 11.94 -21.75
N TRP A 90 2.69 11.20 -20.64
CA TRP A 90 3.92 10.80 -19.97
C TRP A 90 4.81 9.93 -20.87
N ALA A 91 4.23 8.93 -21.54
CA ALA A 91 4.96 8.07 -22.48
C ALA A 91 5.55 8.85 -23.66
N ALA A 92 4.81 9.82 -24.21
CA ALA A 92 5.30 10.67 -25.29
C ALA A 92 6.50 11.54 -24.84
N TRP A 93 6.45 12.03 -23.60
CA TRP A 93 7.52 12.84 -23.02
C TRP A 93 8.75 11.99 -22.68
N THR A 94 8.60 10.85 -22.00
CA THR A 94 9.73 9.96 -21.64
C THR A 94 10.37 9.27 -22.85
N GLY A 95 9.67 9.19 -24.00
CA GLY A 95 10.25 8.75 -25.26
C GLY A 95 11.36 9.66 -25.80
N ASN A 96 11.42 10.91 -25.36
CA ASN A 96 12.40 11.90 -25.81
C ASN A 96 13.24 12.51 -24.66
N ASN A 97 12.89 12.22 -23.41
CA ASN A 97 13.55 12.76 -22.21
C ASN A 97 13.98 11.61 -21.31
N VAL A 98 15.24 11.61 -20.90
CA VAL A 98 15.75 10.61 -19.96
C VAL A 98 15.37 11.02 -18.54
N VAL A 99 14.56 10.19 -17.88
CA VAL A 99 14.40 10.23 -16.43
C VAL A 99 15.26 9.11 -15.87
N PRO A 100 16.38 9.41 -15.20
CA PRO A 100 17.08 8.40 -14.43
C PRO A 100 16.22 8.07 -13.20
N GLN A 101 15.30 7.12 -13.35
CA GLN A 101 14.58 6.53 -12.22
C GLN A 101 15.56 5.60 -11.51
N ILE A 102 16.13 6.09 -10.41
CA ILE A 102 17.23 5.42 -9.68
C ILE A 102 16.74 4.59 -8.48
N ASP A 103 15.45 4.58 -8.23
CA ASP A 103 14.82 3.95 -7.08
C ASP A 103 13.45 3.34 -7.43
N SER A 104 12.63 3.03 -6.42
CA SER A 104 11.34 2.36 -6.59
C SER A 104 10.33 3.14 -7.45
N GLY A 105 10.48 4.46 -7.61
CA GLY A 105 9.55 5.32 -8.33
C GLY A 105 8.29 5.71 -7.55
N LEU A 106 8.29 5.54 -6.23
CA LEU A 106 7.24 5.97 -5.30
C LEU A 106 7.72 7.09 -4.37
#